data_AF-A0A1I8ND92-F1
#
_entry.id   AF-A0A1I8ND92-F1
#
_cell.length_a   1.000
_cell.length_b   1.000
_cell.length_c   1.000
_cell.angle_alpha   90.00
_cell.angle_beta   90.00
_cell.angle_gamma   90.00
#
_symmetry.space_group_name_H-M   'P 1'
#
loop_
_entity.id
_entity.type
_entity.pdbx_description
1 polymer ?
#
loop_
_entity_poly.entity_id
_entity_poly.type
_entity_poly.pdbx_seq_one_letter_code
_entity_poly.pdbx_strand_id
1 'polypeptide(L)'
;MYELKTLLPQFDITVPKCMYEMKNLNTAIVGDKTNPKKVTEVSCDDAQTVVKRQEKVMLQLEELKKQLAGIRSTLGLCQKGSQATSYISSNNGGLREEPLHDVVINGHPNFIPYALLAMKNAWKDLFTIDVKTFTHSTMSDIGKEAKAFEEALKRVKVDPSKPKVNVTLIWKNCEHTEMISSPTMYVPIYGEVNIIRYLGRVGPAEYRYEDSPLCNEIDAVLDICYQLLRCNTPKARANIIRILNIRLQKQQYFGGDKMSIADIGVHSSLRRMPAIADKDLTPALLEWRKRAAKFTLI
;
A
#
# COMPACT_ATOMS: atom_id res chain seq x y z
N MET A 1 41.71 8.75 29.14
CA MET A 1 41.01 8.12 28.00
C MET A 1 40.93 6.64 28.33
N TYR A 2 39.73 6.10 28.52
CA TYR A 2 39.55 4.68 28.86
C TYR A 2 39.45 3.87 27.57
N GLU A 3 40.40 2.96 27.35
CA GLU A 3 40.30 1.96 26.28
C GLU A 3 39.51 0.75 26.79
N LEU A 4 38.47 0.38 26.05
CA LEU A 4 37.64 -0.80 26.32
C LEU A 4 38.36 -2.05 25.81
N LYS A 5 38.47 -3.07 26.67
CA LYS A 5 38.98 -4.40 26.28
C LYS A 5 38.02 -5.08 25.30
N THR A 6 38.57 -5.58 24.20
CA THR A 6 37.87 -6.41 23.22
C THR A 6 37.48 -7.75 23.84
N LEU A 7 36.17 -8.03 23.88
CA LEU A 7 35.59 -9.21 24.55
C LEU A 7 35.55 -10.47 23.68
N LEU A 8 36.01 -10.41 22.43
CA LEU A 8 36.00 -11.55 21.51
C LEU A 8 37.43 -11.98 21.18
N PRO A 9 37.77 -13.27 21.31
CA PRO A 9 39.04 -13.77 20.80
C PRO A 9 39.10 -13.63 19.27
N GLN A 10 40.28 -13.33 18.73
CA GLN A 10 40.51 -13.37 17.30
C GLN A 10 40.33 -14.80 16.80
N PHE A 11 39.42 -15.00 15.84
CA PHE A 11 39.25 -16.25 15.14
C PHE A 11 39.86 -16.12 13.75
N ASP A 12 40.73 -17.05 13.37
CA ASP A 12 41.21 -17.18 12.00
C ASP A 12 40.09 -17.78 11.13
N ILE A 13 39.35 -16.89 10.46
CA ILE A 13 38.30 -17.27 9.53
C ILE A 13 38.96 -17.61 8.19
N THR A 14 38.96 -18.88 7.81
CA THR A 14 39.41 -19.32 6.49
C THR A 14 38.32 -19.02 5.45
N VAL A 15 38.52 -17.93 4.69
CA VAL A 15 37.60 -17.54 3.62
C VAL A 15 37.85 -18.35 2.34
N PRO A 16 36.80 -18.67 1.54
CA PRO A 16 36.96 -19.37 0.27
C PRO A 16 37.80 -18.55 -0.74
N LYS A 17 38.75 -19.22 -1.42
CA LYS A 17 39.67 -18.65 -2.44
C LYS A 17 39.02 -18.01 -3.68
N CYS A 18 37.70 -18.04 -3.77
CA CYS A 18 36.93 -17.52 -4.90
C CYS A 18 36.40 -16.09 -4.69
N MET A 19 36.72 -15.43 -3.57
CA MET A 19 36.44 -14.00 -3.38
C MET A 19 37.66 -13.14 -3.75
N TYR A 20 37.43 -12.11 -4.55
CA TYR A 20 38.44 -11.12 -4.92
C TYR A 20 38.85 -10.30 -3.69
N GLU A 21 40.16 -10.13 -3.46
CA GLU A 21 40.66 -9.16 -2.48
C GLU A 21 40.32 -7.74 -2.93
N MET A 22 39.42 -7.08 -2.23
CA MET A 22 39.19 -5.65 -2.40
C MET A 22 40.21 -4.85 -1.59
N LYS A 23 40.85 -3.88 -2.23
CA LYS A 23 41.73 -2.93 -1.55
C LYS A 23 40.94 -2.13 -0.53
N ASN A 24 41.48 -2.07 0.69
CA ASN A 24 40.90 -1.32 1.79
C ASN A 24 40.95 0.19 1.46
N LEU A 25 39.80 0.82 1.24
CA LEU A 25 39.71 2.23 0.84
C LEU A 25 40.12 3.20 1.95
N ASN A 26 40.16 2.74 3.21
CA ASN A 26 40.47 3.58 4.37
C ASN A 26 41.97 3.83 4.57
N THR A 27 42.86 3.08 3.90
CA THR A 27 44.31 3.31 3.94
C THR A 27 44.80 4.37 2.94
N ALA A 28 43.92 4.89 2.06
CA ALA A 28 44.29 5.84 1.02
C ALA A 28 44.26 7.32 1.45
N ILE A 29 43.99 7.63 2.73
CA ILE A 29 43.81 9.02 3.20
C ILE A 29 45.05 9.58 3.92
N VAL A 30 46.09 8.77 4.20
CA VAL A 30 47.32 9.27 4.82
C VAL A 30 48.52 8.90 3.96
N GLY A 31 48.85 9.74 3.00
CA GLY A 31 50.03 9.53 2.15
C GLY A 31 50.09 10.41 0.92
N ASP A 32 50.49 11.66 1.14
CA ASP A 32 51.24 12.54 0.25
C ASP A 32 50.62 13.02 -1.08
N LYS A 33 50.64 14.36 -1.24
CA LYS A 33 50.15 15.10 -2.39
C LYS A 33 51.28 15.22 -3.42
N THR A 34 51.39 14.32 -4.39
CA THR A 34 52.01 14.64 -5.70
C THR A 34 51.60 13.63 -6.78
N ASN A 35 51.26 14.16 -7.97
CA ASN A 35 51.04 13.51 -9.28
C ASN A 35 49.68 12.83 -9.57
N PRO A 36 48.82 13.48 -10.40
CA PRO A 36 47.68 12.82 -11.02
C PRO A 36 48.09 12.26 -12.39
N LYS A 37 48.28 10.94 -12.49
CA LYS A 37 48.18 10.15 -13.75
C LYS A 37 48.47 8.67 -13.48
N LYS A 38 47.41 7.89 -13.27
CA LYS A 38 47.34 6.49 -13.70
C LYS A 38 45.88 6.11 -13.86
N VAL A 39 45.31 6.57 -14.97
CA VAL A 39 44.11 5.97 -15.55
C VAL A 39 44.50 4.53 -15.86
N THR A 40 43.77 3.58 -15.27
CA THR A 40 43.91 2.15 -15.52
C THR A 40 43.61 1.91 -17.01
N GLU A 41 44.66 1.76 -17.82
CA GLU A 41 44.53 1.26 -19.18
C GLU A 41 44.01 -0.17 -19.09
N VAL A 42 42.72 -0.36 -19.36
CA VAL A 42 42.15 -1.68 -19.64
C VAL A 42 42.81 -2.15 -20.92
N SER A 43 43.62 -3.21 -20.82
CA SER A 43 44.24 -3.84 -21.98
C SER A 43 43.17 -4.16 -23.02
N CYS A 44 43.41 -3.77 -24.27
CA CYS A 44 42.52 -4.05 -25.41
C CYS A 44 42.19 -5.55 -25.54
N ASP A 45 43.10 -6.40 -25.06
CA ASP A 45 42.98 -7.86 -25.09
C ASP A 45 41.90 -8.39 -24.11
N ASP A 46 41.77 -7.78 -22.92
CA ASP A 46 40.75 -8.15 -21.94
C ASP A 46 39.33 -7.78 -22.41
N ALA A 47 39.19 -6.63 -23.08
CA ALA A 47 37.91 -6.23 -23.65
C ALA A 47 37.49 -7.19 -24.79
N GLN A 48 38.43 -7.61 -25.64
CA GLN A 48 38.14 -8.53 -26.74
C GLN A 48 37.81 -9.95 -26.27
N THR A 49 38.42 -10.44 -25.19
CA THR A 49 38.08 -11.74 -24.61
C THR A 49 36.67 -11.76 -24.02
N VAL A 50 36.23 -10.66 -23.39
CA VAL A 50 34.86 -10.51 -22.88
C VAL A 50 33.84 -10.50 -24.03
N VAL A 51 34.11 -9.77 -25.11
CA VAL A 51 33.22 -9.73 -26.29
C VAL A 51 33.05 -11.13 -26.89
N LYS A 52 34.15 -11.86 -27.11
CA LYS A 52 34.09 -13.24 -27.63
C LYS A 52 33.30 -14.18 -26.71
N ARG A 53 33.40 -14.00 -25.39
CA ARG A 53 32.62 -14.77 -24.42
C ARG A 53 31.12 -14.42 -24.51
N GLN A 54 30.78 -13.14 -24.66
CA GLN A 54 29.40 -12.70 -24.81
C GLN A 54 28.76 -13.20 -26.10
N GLU A 55 29.48 -13.16 -27.22
CA GLU A 55 29.02 -13.72 -28.50
C GLU A 55 28.76 -15.22 -28.39
N LYS A 56 29.67 -15.96 -27.74
CA LYS A 56 29.48 -17.40 -27.48
C LYS A 56 28.23 -17.68 -26.64
N VAL A 57 27.97 -16.87 -25.63
CA VAL A 57 26.76 -17.01 -24.78
C VAL A 57 25.49 -16.69 -25.58
N MET A 58 25.50 -15.67 -26.44
CA MET A 58 24.36 -15.36 -27.30
C MET A 58 24.05 -16.51 -28.27
N LEU A 59 25.06 -17.08 -28.90
CA LEU A 59 24.88 -18.25 -29.78
C LEU A 59 24.29 -19.45 -29.02
N GLN A 60 24.73 -19.68 -27.78
CA GLN A 60 24.17 -20.74 -26.94
C GLN A 60 22.70 -20.47 -26.56
N LEU A 61 22.32 -19.22 -26.32
CA LEU A 61 20.94 -18.84 -26.02
C LEU A 61 20.03 -18.97 -27.25
N GLU A 62 20.52 -18.62 -28.44
CA GLU A 62 19.77 -18.81 -29.68
C GLU A 62 19.52 -20.30 -29.98
N GLU A 63 20.53 -21.13 -29.81
CA GLU A 63 20.41 -22.58 -29.98
C GLU A 63 19.45 -23.17 -28.94
N LEU A 64 19.54 -22.77 -27.67
CA LEU A 64 18.61 -23.22 -26.63
C LEU A 64 17.17 -22.80 -26.93
N LYS A 65 16.96 -21.58 -27.45
CA LYS A 65 15.66 -21.09 -27.88
C LYS A 65 15.10 -21.93 -29.04
N LYS A 66 15.94 -22.33 -29.98
CA LYS A 66 15.57 -23.20 -31.10
C LYS A 66 15.20 -24.60 -30.62
N GLN A 67 15.95 -25.15 -29.67
CA GLN A 67 15.65 -26.44 -29.04
C GLN A 67 14.34 -26.40 -28.27
N LEU A 68 14.07 -25.35 -27.50
CA LEU A 68 12.78 -25.15 -26.82
C LEU A 68 11.62 -25.02 -27.81
N ALA A 69 11.80 -24.33 -28.94
CA ALA A 69 10.80 -24.25 -29.99
C ALA A 69 10.50 -25.63 -30.62
N GLY A 70 11.55 -26.44 -30.84
CA GLY A 70 11.42 -27.81 -31.35
C GLY A 70 10.77 -28.77 -30.35
N ILE A 71 11.08 -28.65 -29.05
CA ILE A 71 10.42 -29.40 -27.99
C ILE A 71 8.94 -29.02 -27.92
N ARG A 72 8.62 -27.71 -28.01
CA ARG A 72 7.25 -27.21 -28.02
C ARG A 72 6.44 -27.76 -29.20
N SER A 73 7.04 -27.83 -30.39
CA SER A 73 6.37 -28.42 -31.57
C SER A 73 6.21 -29.93 -31.46
N THR A 74 7.21 -30.64 -30.90
CA THR A 74 7.18 -32.10 -30.74
C THR A 74 6.16 -32.55 -29.68
N LEU A 75 6.00 -31.78 -28.60
CA LEU A 75 5.08 -32.09 -27.51
C LEU A 75 3.62 -31.69 -27.80
N GLY A 76 3.31 -31.12 -28.97
CA GLY A 76 1.93 -30.78 -29.34
C GLY A 76 1.26 -29.74 -28.43
N LEU A 77 2.05 -29.00 -27.64
CA LEU A 77 1.55 -27.99 -26.70
C LEU A 77 1.15 -26.73 -27.48
N CYS A 78 -0.13 -26.70 -27.88
CA CYS A 78 -0.91 -25.56 -28.37
C CYS A 78 -0.85 -25.27 -29.90
N GLN A 79 -1.64 -26.02 -30.66
CA GLN A 79 -2.53 -25.39 -31.64
C GLN A 79 -3.78 -24.88 -30.91
N LYS A 80 -3.70 -23.67 -30.35
CA LYS A 80 -4.90 -22.87 -30.06
C LYS A 80 -4.69 -21.52 -30.71
N GLY A 81 -5.69 -21.14 -31.51
CA GLY A 81 -5.66 -19.99 -32.40
C GLY A 81 -5.28 -18.70 -31.70
N SER A 82 -4.84 -17.75 -32.51
CA SER A 82 -4.44 -16.39 -32.18
C SER A 82 -5.42 -15.70 -31.23
N GLN A 83 -5.30 -15.96 -29.93
CA GLN A 83 -5.64 -14.97 -28.93
C GLN A 83 -4.44 -14.05 -28.87
N ALA A 84 -4.65 -12.82 -29.32
CA ALA A 84 -3.71 -11.74 -29.07
C ALA A 84 -3.34 -11.79 -27.58
N THR A 85 -2.13 -12.25 -27.28
CA THR A 85 -1.49 -11.96 -26.01
C THR A 85 -1.19 -10.47 -26.06
N SER A 86 -2.21 -9.65 -25.76
CA SER A 86 -1.93 -8.41 -25.06
C SER A 86 -1.22 -8.85 -23.79
N TYR A 87 0.10 -8.74 -23.80
CA TYR A 87 0.87 -8.62 -22.58
C TYR A 87 0.35 -7.33 -21.93
N ILE A 88 -0.77 -7.44 -21.22
CA ILE A 88 -1.21 -6.41 -20.29
C ILE A 88 -0.05 -6.36 -19.31
N SER A 89 0.67 -5.24 -19.32
CA SER A 89 1.64 -4.88 -18.30
C SER A 89 0.98 -5.15 -16.96
N SER A 90 1.34 -6.26 -16.31
CA SER A 90 0.75 -6.61 -15.03
C SER A 90 1.37 -5.68 -14.02
N ASN A 91 0.74 -4.54 -13.77
CA ASN A 91 1.02 -3.63 -12.65
C ASN A 91 0.69 -4.29 -11.28
N ASN A 92 0.81 -5.62 -11.19
CA ASN A 92 0.41 -6.42 -10.03
C ASN A 92 1.41 -7.55 -9.74
N GLY A 93 2.69 -7.36 -10.10
CA GLY A 93 3.76 -8.32 -9.79
C GLY A 93 3.55 -9.75 -10.34
N GLY A 94 2.76 -9.90 -11.42
CA GLY A 94 2.44 -11.19 -12.02
C GLY A 94 1.27 -11.95 -11.38
N LEU A 95 0.55 -11.36 -10.41
CA LEU A 95 -0.66 -11.94 -9.83
C LEU A 95 -1.87 -11.70 -10.74
N ARG A 96 -2.73 -12.71 -10.88
CA ARG A 96 -4.00 -12.60 -11.61
C ARG A 96 -4.92 -11.61 -10.88
N GLU A 97 -5.43 -10.61 -11.60
CA GLU A 97 -6.50 -9.77 -11.08
C GLU A 97 -7.79 -10.59 -11.03
N GLU A 98 -8.25 -10.89 -9.83
CA GLU A 98 -9.59 -11.44 -9.62
C GLU A 98 -10.60 -10.32 -9.35
N PRO A 99 -11.86 -10.46 -9.81
CA PRO A 99 -12.91 -9.51 -9.47
C PRO A 99 -13.06 -9.34 -7.97
N LEU A 100 -13.34 -8.12 -7.52
CA LEU A 100 -13.62 -7.84 -6.11
C LEU A 100 -14.88 -8.60 -5.69
N HIS A 101 -14.71 -9.49 -4.71
CA HIS A 101 -15.79 -10.29 -4.14
C HIS A 101 -16.70 -9.43 -3.26
N ASP A 102 -17.94 -9.90 -3.08
CA ASP A 102 -18.86 -9.32 -2.10
C ASP A 102 -18.30 -9.47 -0.68
N VAL A 103 -18.40 -8.41 0.11
CA VAL A 103 -17.82 -8.36 1.45
C VAL A 103 -18.88 -8.11 2.52
N VAL A 104 -18.65 -8.66 3.71
CA VAL A 104 -19.46 -8.38 4.90
C VAL A 104 -18.62 -7.53 5.85
N ILE A 105 -19.17 -6.42 6.33
CA ILE A 105 -18.54 -5.56 7.34
C ILE A 105 -19.41 -5.61 8.59
N ASN A 106 -18.85 -6.03 9.71
CA ASN A 106 -19.52 -5.94 11.00
C ASN A 106 -19.01 -4.68 11.72
N GLY A 107 -19.94 -3.82 12.14
CA GLY A 107 -19.64 -2.55 12.78
C GLY A 107 -20.48 -2.34 14.03
N HIS A 108 -19.94 -1.60 15.00
CA HIS A 108 -20.69 -1.18 16.18
C HIS A 108 -21.15 0.27 16.00
N PRO A 109 -22.39 0.64 16.38
CA PRO A 109 -22.88 2.01 16.27
C PRO A 109 -22.11 3.10 17.04
N ASN A 110 -21.31 2.75 18.05
CA ASN A 110 -20.44 3.69 18.75
C ASN A 110 -19.14 3.97 17.98
N PHE A 111 -18.89 3.18 16.93
CA PHE A 111 -17.65 3.08 16.17
C PHE A 111 -17.97 3.02 14.67
N ILE A 112 -18.75 4.00 14.19
CA ILE A 112 -19.29 4.04 12.82
C ILE A 112 -18.16 4.02 11.78
N PRO A 113 -18.17 3.10 10.80
CA PRO A 113 -17.14 3.00 9.77
C PRO A 113 -17.34 4.04 8.66
N TYR A 114 -17.08 5.32 8.97
CA TYR A 114 -17.30 6.42 8.02
C TYR A 114 -16.47 6.30 6.74
N ALA A 115 -15.36 5.57 6.76
CA ALA A 115 -14.55 5.31 5.57
C ALA A 115 -15.34 4.54 4.50
N LEU A 116 -16.32 3.70 4.87
CA LEU A 116 -17.17 3.03 3.88
C LEU A 116 -17.97 4.03 3.06
N LEU A 117 -18.55 5.06 3.69
CA LEU A 117 -19.25 6.14 3.01
C LEU A 117 -18.29 6.96 2.15
N ALA A 118 -17.12 7.28 2.70
CA ALA A 118 -16.09 8.02 1.97
C ALA A 118 -15.65 7.29 0.70
N MET A 119 -15.34 6.00 0.80
CA MET A 119 -14.95 5.17 -0.34
C MET A 119 -16.09 5.07 -1.36
N LYS A 120 -17.34 4.86 -0.90
CA LYS A 120 -18.50 4.80 -1.78
C LYS A 120 -18.66 6.07 -2.62
N ASN A 121 -18.47 7.26 -2.03
CA ASN A 121 -18.54 8.50 -2.79
C ASN A 121 -17.28 8.76 -3.63
N ALA A 122 -16.10 8.44 -3.11
CA ALA A 122 -14.83 8.65 -3.79
C ALA A 122 -14.70 7.80 -5.06
N TRP A 123 -15.31 6.61 -5.07
CA TRP A 123 -15.26 5.68 -6.19
C TRP A 123 -16.39 5.83 -7.20
N LYS A 124 -17.44 6.63 -6.91
CA LYS A 124 -18.71 6.65 -7.65
C LYS A 124 -18.60 6.79 -9.17
N ASP A 125 -17.54 7.41 -9.66
CA ASP A 125 -17.30 7.68 -11.09
C ASP A 125 -16.51 6.55 -11.79
N LEU A 126 -15.93 5.63 -11.02
CA LEU A 126 -15.09 4.52 -11.50
C LEU A 126 -15.70 3.16 -11.19
N PHE A 127 -16.37 3.05 -10.04
CA PHE A 127 -16.84 1.80 -9.45
C PHE A 127 -18.02 2.09 -8.53
N THR A 128 -18.96 1.16 -8.41
CA THR A 128 -20.13 1.34 -7.56
C THR A 128 -20.10 0.38 -6.37
N ILE A 129 -20.26 0.93 -5.16
CA ILE A 129 -20.38 0.15 -3.93
C ILE A 129 -21.85 0.12 -3.53
N ASP A 130 -22.51 -1.03 -3.69
CA ASP A 130 -23.88 -1.22 -3.24
C ASP A 130 -23.86 -1.69 -1.78
N VAL A 131 -24.46 -0.91 -0.87
CA VAL A 131 -24.39 -1.17 0.57
C VAL A 131 -25.76 -1.52 1.10
N LYS A 132 -25.91 -2.73 1.64
CA LYS A 132 -27.10 -3.18 2.38
C LYS A 132 -26.79 -3.21 3.86
N THR A 133 -27.70 -2.67 4.68
CA THR A 133 -27.52 -2.61 6.13
C THR A 133 -28.47 -3.56 6.84
N PHE A 134 -27.98 -4.22 7.89
CA PHE A 134 -28.74 -5.13 8.74
C PHE A 134 -28.38 -4.87 10.21
N THR A 135 -29.29 -5.23 11.11
CA THR A 135 -29.05 -5.16 12.56
C THR A 135 -29.06 -6.57 13.13
N HIS A 136 -27.97 -6.97 13.78
CA HIS A 136 -27.86 -8.26 14.43
C HIS A 136 -28.65 -8.28 15.75
N SER A 137 -29.11 -9.45 16.20
CA SER A 137 -29.93 -9.63 17.41
C SER A 137 -29.28 -9.10 18.70
N THR A 138 -27.94 -8.97 18.71
CA THR A 138 -27.18 -8.35 19.81
C THR A 138 -27.44 -6.85 19.98
N MET A 139 -28.17 -6.22 19.06
CA MET A 139 -28.44 -4.78 19.04
C MET A 139 -29.95 -4.55 18.94
N SER A 140 -30.53 -3.86 19.93
CA SER A 140 -31.94 -3.47 19.93
C SER A 140 -32.19 -2.15 19.19
N ASP A 141 -31.24 -1.22 19.24
CA ASP A 141 -31.25 0.04 18.49
C ASP A 141 -29.82 0.41 18.10
N ILE A 142 -29.68 1.05 16.94
CA ILE A 142 -28.40 1.53 16.41
C ILE A 142 -28.17 3.02 16.72
N GLY A 143 -29.18 3.73 17.25
CA GLY A 143 -29.07 5.14 17.61
C GLY A 143 -29.11 6.10 16.42
N LYS A 144 -29.09 7.41 16.72
CA LYS A 144 -29.33 8.48 15.73
C LYS A 144 -28.20 8.64 14.72
N GLU A 145 -26.95 8.56 15.18
CA GLU A 145 -25.78 8.79 14.31
C GLU A 145 -25.60 7.67 13.28
N ALA A 146 -25.80 6.41 13.69
CA ALA A 146 -25.74 5.28 12.76
C ALA A 146 -26.88 5.36 11.73
N LYS A 147 -28.11 5.71 12.13
CA LYS A 147 -29.22 5.95 11.18
C LYS A 147 -28.89 7.08 10.20
N ALA A 148 -28.32 8.18 10.66
CA ALA A 148 -27.89 9.27 9.79
C ALA A 148 -26.80 8.82 8.79
N PHE A 149 -25.90 7.93 9.22
CA PHE A 149 -24.90 7.32 8.36
C PHE A 149 -25.53 6.38 7.31
N GLU A 150 -26.52 5.55 7.67
CA GLU A 150 -27.27 4.73 6.70
C GLU A 150 -27.96 5.58 5.64
N GLU A 151 -28.59 6.68 6.05
CA GLU A 151 -29.21 7.62 5.12
C GLU A 151 -28.17 8.29 4.21
N ALA A 152 -26.99 8.64 4.75
CA ALA A 152 -25.90 9.16 3.95
C ALA A 152 -25.38 8.14 2.91
N LEU A 153 -25.29 6.86 3.28
CA LEU A 153 -24.95 5.77 2.35
C LEU A 153 -25.96 5.66 1.21
N LYS A 154 -27.27 5.81 1.48
CA LYS A 154 -28.33 5.75 0.46
C LYS A 154 -28.30 6.93 -0.51
N ARG A 155 -27.81 8.09 -0.09
CA ARG A 155 -27.70 9.30 -0.95
C ARG A 155 -26.72 9.11 -2.10
N VAL A 156 -25.66 8.32 -1.90
CA VAL A 156 -24.73 7.97 -2.99
C VAL A 156 -25.37 6.87 -3.83
N LYS A 157 -25.83 7.24 -5.03
CA LYS A 157 -26.55 6.33 -5.94
C LYS A 157 -25.63 5.27 -6.51
N VAL A 158 -26.18 4.06 -6.66
CA VAL A 158 -25.57 2.94 -7.36
C VAL A 158 -25.76 3.17 -8.86
N ASP A 159 -24.69 3.06 -9.62
CA ASP A 159 -24.67 3.19 -11.08
C ASP A 159 -24.56 1.79 -11.70
N PRO A 160 -25.63 1.25 -12.32
CA PRO A 160 -25.62 -0.10 -12.88
C PRO A 160 -24.65 -0.30 -14.04
N SER A 161 -24.16 0.78 -14.66
CA SER A 161 -23.22 0.72 -15.79
C SER A 161 -21.77 0.48 -15.36
N LYS A 162 -21.46 0.65 -14.07
CA LYS A 162 -20.11 0.53 -13.52
C LYS A 162 -19.88 -0.83 -12.87
N PRO A 163 -18.62 -1.29 -12.78
CA PRO A 163 -18.28 -2.44 -11.95
C PRO A 163 -18.82 -2.27 -10.53
N LYS A 164 -19.38 -3.36 -9.97
CA LYS A 164 -20.14 -3.33 -8.72
C LYS A 164 -19.55 -4.29 -7.70
N VAL A 165 -19.54 -3.86 -6.44
CA VAL A 165 -19.28 -4.70 -5.27
C VAL A 165 -20.40 -4.52 -4.27
N ASN A 166 -20.94 -5.65 -3.80
CA ASN A 166 -21.95 -5.62 -2.76
C ASN A 166 -21.26 -5.68 -1.39
N VAL A 167 -21.59 -4.72 -0.54
CA VAL A 167 -21.16 -4.65 0.85
C VAL A 167 -22.36 -4.88 1.74
N THR A 168 -22.28 -5.86 2.60
CA THR A 168 -23.28 -6.09 3.66
C THR A 168 -22.74 -5.52 4.97
N LEU A 169 -23.29 -4.40 5.42
CA LEU A 169 -22.96 -3.81 6.72
C LEU A 169 -23.92 -4.38 7.78
N ILE A 170 -23.38 -5.05 8.79
CA ILE A 170 -24.15 -5.60 9.90
C ILE A 170 -23.80 -4.83 11.17
N TRP A 171 -24.79 -4.14 11.73
CA TRP A 171 -24.67 -3.54 13.07
C TRP A 171 -24.72 -4.64 14.12
N LYS A 172 -23.61 -4.82 14.84
CA LYS A 172 -23.42 -5.87 15.84
C LYS A 172 -22.69 -5.29 17.04
N ASN A 173 -22.88 -5.88 18.21
CA ASN A 173 -22.04 -5.60 19.37
C ASN A 173 -20.68 -6.29 19.16
N CYS A 174 -19.77 -5.62 18.46
CA CYS A 174 -18.40 -6.07 18.23
C CYS A 174 -17.40 -5.06 18.81
N GLU A 175 -16.27 -5.56 19.32
CA GLU A 175 -15.23 -4.71 19.91
C GLU A 175 -14.51 -3.86 18.85
N HIS A 176 -14.36 -4.42 17.65
CA HIS A 176 -13.68 -3.79 16.52
C HIS A 176 -14.53 -3.92 15.26
N THR A 177 -14.41 -2.95 14.36
CA THR A 177 -14.91 -3.10 12.99
C THR A 177 -14.15 -4.24 12.33
N GLU A 178 -14.85 -5.19 11.73
CA GLU A 178 -14.26 -6.35 11.05
C GLU A 178 -14.88 -6.51 9.66
N MET A 179 -14.10 -7.02 8.73
CA MET A 179 -14.56 -7.34 7.38
C MET A 179 -14.24 -8.78 7.02
N ILE A 180 -15.19 -9.45 6.39
CA ILE A 180 -15.08 -10.82 5.87
C ILE A 180 -15.17 -10.71 4.35
N SER A 181 -14.08 -11.04 3.66
CA SER A 181 -13.96 -10.94 2.20
C SER A 181 -14.43 -12.18 1.45
N SER A 182 -14.47 -13.34 2.12
CA SER A 182 -15.01 -14.58 1.56
C SER A 182 -15.61 -15.43 2.68
N PRO A 183 -16.83 -16.00 2.48
CA PRO A 183 -17.42 -16.94 3.43
C PRO A 183 -16.59 -18.22 3.63
N THR A 184 -15.81 -18.62 2.62
CA THR A 184 -14.99 -19.85 2.66
C THR A 184 -13.64 -19.62 3.34
N MET A 185 -13.14 -18.38 3.28
CA MET A 185 -11.90 -17.97 3.94
C MET A 185 -12.26 -17.07 5.12
N TYR A 186 -12.62 -17.69 6.25
CA TYR A 186 -13.08 -17.00 7.46
C TYR A 186 -11.92 -16.36 8.26
N VAL A 187 -11.08 -15.58 7.59
CA VAL A 187 -10.03 -14.78 8.24
C VAL A 187 -10.49 -13.31 8.24
N PRO A 188 -11.07 -12.81 9.35
CA PRO A 188 -11.57 -11.45 9.41
C PRO A 188 -10.42 -10.43 9.36
N ILE A 189 -10.62 -9.36 8.59
CA ILE A 189 -9.75 -8.20 8.57
C ILE A 189 -10.24 -7.21 9.62
N TYR A 190 -9.45 -7.03 10.67
CA TYR A 190 -9.80 -6.14 11.79
C TYR A 190 -9.34 -4.71 11.57
N GLY A 191 -10.20 -3.77 11.96
CA GLY A 191 -9.94 -2.35 11.98
C GLY A 191 -10.26 -1.67 10.65
N GLU A 192 -10.93 -0.53 10.75
CA GLU A 192 -11.34 0.27 9.59
C GLU A 192 -10.16 0.66 8.68
N VAL A 193 -9.01 0.98 9.28
CA VAL A 193 -7.79 1.31 8.53
C VAL A 193 -7.34 0.15 7.63
N ASN A 194 -7.42 -1.09 8.12
CA ASN A 194 -7.04 -2.26 7.32
C ASN A 194 -8.10 -2.58 6.26
N ILE A 195 -9.37 -2.26 6.52
CA ILE A 195 -10.44 -2.33 5.52
C ILE A 195 -10.17 -1.33 4.39
N ILE A 196 -9.77 -0.10 4.73
CA ILE A 196 -9.36 0.92 3.74
C ILE A 196 -8.19 0.42 2.90
N ARG A 197 -7.16 -0.15 3.55
CA ARG A 197 -6.02 -0.76 2.87
C ARG A 197 -6.44 -1.85 1.92
N TYR A 198 -7.27 -2.79 2.36
CA TYR A 198 -7.76 -3.88 1.52
C TYR A 198 -8.49 -3.31 0.32
N LEU A 199 -9.56 -2.52 0.56
CA LEU A 199 -10.39 -1.94 -0.50
C LEU A 199 -9.57 -1.06 -1.47
N GLY A 200 -8.60 -0.28 -0.98
CA GLY A 200 -7.71 0.51 -1.82
C GLY A 200 -6.93 -0.34 -2.84
N ARG A 201 -6.50 -1.55 -2.45
CA ARG A 201 -5.75 -2.47 -3.32
C ARG A 201 -6.63 -3.18 -4.34
N VAL A 202 -7.78 -3.68 -3.89
CA VAL A 202 -8.68 -4.50 -4.73
C VAL A 202 -9.71 -3.67 -5.49
N GLY A 203 -9.77 -2.37 -5.23
CA GLY A 203 -10.68 -1.40 -5.86
C GLY A 203 -10.16 -0.84 -7.19
N PRO A 204 -10.65 0.35 -7.57
CA PRO A 204 -10.23 1.05 -8.79
C PRO A 204 -8.72 1.30 -8.81
N ALA A 205 -8.11 1.17 -9.98
CA ALA A 205 -6.66 1.33 -10.16
C ALA A 205 -6.15 2.71 -9.67
N GLU A 206 -7.00 3.74 -9.75
CA GLU A 206 -6.71 5.11 -9.32
C GLU A 206 -6.49 5.26 -7.80
N TYR A 207 -7.00 4.31 -7.01
CA TYR A 207 -6.85 4.28 -5.55
C TYR A 207 -5.82 3.24 -5.08
N ARG A 208 -5.30 2.41 -5.99
CA ARG A 208 -4.18 1.52 -5.70
C ARG A 208 -2.94 2.37 -5.47
N TYR A 209 -2.29 2.12 -4.36
CA TYR A 209 -1.20 2.97 -3.88
C TYR A 209 0.14 2.24 -3.82
N GLU A 210 0.18 0.95 -4.16
CA GLU A 210 1.42 0.17 -4.17
C GLU A 210 2.45 0.71 -5.17
N ASP A 211 1.98 1.18 -6.32
CA ASP A 211 2.83 1.77 -7.36
C ASP A 211 3.18 3.25 -7.08
N SER A 212 2.61 3.85 -6.03
CA SER A 212 2.89 5.24 -5.67
C SER A 212 4.29 5.35 -5.04
N PRO A 213 5.11 6.36 -5.40
CA PRO A 213 6.35 6.64 -4.68
C PRO A 213 6.11 7.01 -3.21
N LEU A 214 4.86 7.35 -2.85
CA LEU A 214 4.43 7.68 -1.49
C LEU A 214 3.76 6.49 -0.78
N CYS A 215 3.88 5.25 -1.29
CA CYS A 215 3.20 4.08 -0.71
C CYS A 215 3.47 3.92 0.80
N ASN A 216 4.74 4.03 1.21
CA ASN A 216 5.16 3.94 2.62
C ASN A 216 4.61 5.11 3.46
N GLU A 217 4.52 6.29 2.87
CA GLU A 217 3.99 7.48 3.54
C GLU A 217 2.47 7.36 3.75
N ILE A 218 1.75 6.84 2.75
CA ILE A 218 0.32 6.51 2.84
C ILE A 218 0.08 5.48 3.95
N ASP A 219 0.87 4.39 3.99
CA ASP A 219 0.75 3.39 5.04
C ASP A 219 1.08 3.95 6.43
N ALA A 220 2.10 4.80 6.55
CA ALA A 220 2.43 5.47 7.81
C ALA A 220 1.30 6.39 8.30
N VAL A 221 0.63 7.12 7.41
CA VAL A 221 -0.54 7.94 7.76
C VAL A 221 -1.70 7.08 8.24
N LEU A 222 -1.94 5.95 7.58
CA LEU A 222 -2.96 4.99 7.98
C LEU A 222 -2.64 4.38 9.37
N ASP A 223 -1.39 4.08 9.69
CA ASP A 223 -0.99 3.64 11.03
C ASP A 223 -1.19 4.72 12.09
N ILE A 224 -0.94 5.99 11.75
CA ILE A 224 -1.24 7.13 12.61
C ILE A 224 -2.74 7.22 12.89
N CYS A 225 -3.59 6.95 11.88
CA CYS A 225 -5.05 6.89 12.06
C CYS A 225 -5.46 5.78 13.04
N TYR A 226 -4.84 4.60 12.92
CA TYR A 226 -5.08 3.49 13.84
C TYR A 226 -4.67 3.85 15.28
N GLN A 227 -3.51 4.49 15.46
CA GLN A 227 -3.07 4.99 16.77
C GLN A 227 -4.00 6.06 17.33
N LEU A 228 -4.50 6.96 16.47
CA LEU A 228 -5.45 8.01 16.86
C LEU A 228 -6.72 7.37 17.43
N LEU A 229 -7.29 6.39 16.73
CA LEU A 229 -8.52 5.71 17.16
C LEU A 229 -8.39 4.95 18.49
N ARG A 230 -7.17 4.60 18.91
CA ARG A 230 -6.87 3.89 20.16
C ARG A 230 -6.27 4.77 21.25
N CYS A 231 -6.11 6.07 21.01
CA CYS A 231 -5.49 6.94 21.99
C CYS A 231 -6.48 7.30 23.12
N ASN A 232 -6.06 7.06 24.37
CA ASN A 232 -6.92 7.26 25.54
C ASN A 232 -6.62 8.57 26.30
N THR A 233 -5.52 9.27 25.96
CA THR A 233 -5.11 10.48 26.65
C THR A 233 -5.16 11.72 25.74
N PRO A 234 -5.63 12.88 26.24
CA PRO A 234 -5.63 14.12 25.48
C PRO A 234 -4.24 14.52 24.96
N LYS A 235 -3.19 14.28 25.75
CA LYS A 235 -1.79 14.59 25.38
C LYS A 235 -1.33 13.75 24.19
N ALA A 236 -1.60 12.44 24.19
CA ALA A 236 -1.25 11.57 23.07
C ALA A 236 -2.01 11.97 21.80
N ARG A 237 -3.32 12.27 21.94
CA ARG A 237 -4.16 12.75 20.85
C ARG A 237 -3.63 14.03 20.20
N ALA A 238 -3.31 15.05 21.01
CA ALA A 238 -2.73 16.30 20.52
C ALA A 238 -1.39 16.07 19.80
N ASN A 239 -0.54 15.17 20.31
CA ASN A 239 0.71 14.83 19.64
C ASN A 239 0.48 14.13 18.28
N ILE A 240 -0.50 13.22 18.19
CA ILE A 240 -0.85 12.56 16.94
C ILE A 240 -1.39 13.56 15.90
N ILE A 241 -2.28 14.48 16.31
CA ILE A 241 -2.77 15.55 15.44
C ILE A 241 -1.61 16.42 14.94
N ARG A 242 -0.64 16.74 15.80
CA ARG A 242 0.57 17.47 15.42
C ARG A 242 1.40 16.71 14.38
N ILE A 243 1.54 15.39 14.52
CA ILE A 243 2.24 14.55 13.53
C ILE A 243 1.53 14.60 12.17
N LEU A 244 0.20 14.48 12.15
CA LEU A 244 -0.59 14.61 10.93
C LEU A 244 -0.39 16.00 10.28
N ASN A 245 -0.40 17.07 11.08
CA ASN A 245 -0.14 18.41 10.58
C ASN A 245 1.25 18.55 9.92
N ILE A 246 2.30 18.01 10.53
CA ILE A 246 3.66 18.06 9.98
C ILE A 246 3.74 17.35 8.63
N ARG A 247 3.06 16.20 8.48
CA ARG A 247 3.02 15.47 7.21
C ARG A 247 2.22 16.25 6.15
N LEU A 248 1.08 16.82 6.53
CA LEU A 248 0.26 17.62 5.61
C LEU A 248 0.97 18.91 5.16
N GLN A 249 1.80 19.54 6.00
CA GLN A 249 2.52 20.77 5.61
C GLN A 249 3.41 20.62 4.37
N LYS A 250 3.77 19.40 3.99
CA LYS A 250 4.64 19.11 2.84
C LYS A 250 3.87 18.92 1.53
N GLN A 251 2.53 18.86 1.56
CA GLN A 251 1.72 18.39 0.43
C GLN A 251 0.25 18.83 0.54
N GLN A 252 -0.53 18.72 -0.55
CA GLN A 252 -1.93 19.16 -0.55
C GLN A 252 -2.87 18.18 0.19
N TYR A 253 -2.58 16.89 0.05
CA TYR A 253 -3.29 15.74 0.60
C TYR A 253 -2.29 14.76 1.22
N PHE A 254 -2.74 13.79 2.00
CA PHE A 254 -1.87 12.80 2.63
C PHE A 254 -1.21 11.83 1.63
N GLY A 255 -1.74 11.72 0.41
CA GLY A 255 -1.14 10.99 -0.71
C GLY A 255 -0.39 11.88 -1.72
N GLY A 256 -0.04 13.11 -1.36
CA GLY A 256 0.64 14.06 -2.27
C GLY A 256 -0.31 15.10 -2.85
N ASP A 257 -0.34 15.22 -4.18
CA ASP A 257 -1.14 16.24 -4.89
C ASP A 257 -2.61 15.85 -5.09
N LYS A 258 -2.92 14.56 -4.93
CA LYS A 258 -4.27 14.01 -5.13
C LYS A 258 -4.80 13.37 -3.86
N MET A 259 -6.13 13.34 -3.76
CA MET A 259 -6.84 12.60 -2.73
C MET A 259 -6.47 11.11 -2.81
N SER A 260 -6.18 10.51 -1.67
CA SER A 260 -5.80 9.10 -1.57
C SER A 260 -6.57 8.39 -0.47
N ILE A 261 -6.35 7.08 -0.35
CA ILE A 261 -6.91 6.31 0.76
C ILE A 261 -6.43 6.79 2.15
N ALA A 262 -5.25 7.43 2.23
CA ALA A 262 -4.77 8.02 3.48
C ALA A 262 -5.69 9.14 3.96
N ASP A 263 -6.14 9.99 3.04
CA ASP A 263 -7.05 11.10 3.35
C ASP A 263 -8.43 10.60 3.82
N ILE A 264 -8.93 9.53 3.21
CA ILE A 264 -10.14 8.83 3.63
C ILE A 264 -9.97 8.31 5.06
N GLY A 265 -8.82 7.68 5.36
CA GLY A 265 -8.46 7.21 6.69
C GLY A 265 -8.42 8.32 7.73
N VAL A 266 -7.76 9.44 7.43
CA VAL A 266 -7.67 10.58 8.35
C VAL A 266 -9.04 11.21 8.57
N HIS A 267 -9.81 11.43 7.50
CA HIS A 267 -11.10 12.11 7.64
C HIS A 267 -12.11 11.26 8.41
N SER A 268 -12.17 9.95 8.12
CA SER A 268 -12.97 9.02 8.91
C SER A 268 -12.54 9.00 10.38
N SER A 269 -11.25 8.88 10.65
CA SER A 269 -10.73 8.78 12.02
C SER A 269 -11.02 10.02 12.85
N LEU A 270 -10.88 11.21 12.26
CA LEU A 270 -11.24 12.47 12.91
C LEU A 270 -12.75 12.57 13.18
N ARG A 271 -13.60 12.14 12.24
CA ARG A 271 -15.05 12.13 12.43
C ARG A 271 -15.48 11.21 13.56
N ARG A 272 -14.85 10.04 13.68
CA ARG A 272 -15.11 9.06 14.75
C ARG A 272 -14.72 9.56 16.14
N MET A 273 -13.96 10.65 16.23
CA MET A 273 -13.50 11.21 17.50
C MET A 273 -14.23 12.52 17.81
N PRO A 274 -15.40 12.48 18.47
CA PRO A 274 -16.13 13.69 18.84
C PRO A 274 -15.36 14.58 19.83
N ALA A 275 -14.37 14.02 20.53
CA ALA A 275 -13.47 14.77 21.42
C ALA A 275 -12.47 15.68 20.68
N ILE A 276 -12.40 15.62 19.34
CA ILE A 276 -11.60 16.51 18.50
C ILE A 276 -12.55 17.52 17.86
N ALA A 277 -12.49 18.75 18.31
CA ALA A 277 -13.22 19.86 17.72
C ALA A 277 -12.33 20.64 16.75
N ASP A 278 -12.94 21.50 15.93
CA ASP A 278 -12.20 22.31 14.95
C ASP A 278 -11.14 23.22 15.60
N LYS A 279 -11.35 23.63 16.86
CA LYS A 279 -10.37 24.39 17.66
C LYS A 279 -9.08 23.61 17.97
N ASP A 280 -9.13 22.28 17.93
CA ASP A 280 -8.00 21.41 18.20
C ASP A 280 -7.18 21.14 16.92
N LEU A 281 -7.68 21.57 15.75
CA LEU A 281 -7.05 21.40 14.46
C LEU A 281 -6.32 22.69 14.03
N THR A 282 -5.19 22.52 13.35
CA THR A 282 -4.48 23.66 12.77
C THR A 282 -5.25 24.22 11.56
N PRO A 283 -5.01 25.49 11.16
CA PRO A 283 -5.62 26.06 9.97
C PRO A 283 -5.38 25.22 8.70
N ALA A 284 -4.19 24.64 8.56
CA ALA A 284 -3.86 23.76 7.44
C ALA A 284 -4.72 22.48 7.41
N LEU A 285 -4.90 21.84 8.57
CA LEU A 285 -5.78 20.66 8.70
C LEU A 285 -7.25 21.01 8.47
N LEU A 286 -7.72 22.18 8.93
CA LEU A 286 -9.08 22.64 8.68
C LEU A 286 -9.34 22.87 7.19
N GLU A 287 -8.41 23.52 6.49
CA GLU A 287 -8.51 23.72 5.05
C GLU A 287 -8.45 22.40 4.28
N TRP A 288 -7.58 21.47 4.68
CA TRP A 288 -7.58 20.12 4.13
C TRP A 288 -8.91 19.39 4.39
N ARG A 289 -9.46 19.47 5.60
CA ARG A 289 -10.74 18.83 5.97
C ARG A 289 -11.88 19.33 5.08
N LYS A 290 -11.96 20.64 4.83
CA LYS A 290 -12.94 21.23 3.91
C LYS A 290 -12.79 20.69 2.48
N ARG A 291 -11.55 20.50 2.01
CA ARG A 291 -11.30 19.85 0.72
C ARG A 291 -11.74 18.39 0.74
N ALA A 292 -11.35 17.63 1.76
CA ALA A 292 -11.67 16.21 1.92
C ALA A 292 -13.18 15.95 2.01
N ALA A 293 -13.93 16.78 2.72
CA ALA A 293 -15.37 16.64 2.86
C ALA A 293 -16.14 16.63 1.51
N LYS A 294 -15.63 17.32 0.49
CA LYS A 294 -16.20 17.31 -0.87
C LYS A 294 -16.11 15.92 -1.53
N PHE A 295 -15.10 15.14 -1.17
CA PHE A 295 -14.85 13.81 -1.71
C PHE A 295 -15.39 12.69 -0.82
N THR A 296 -15.45 12.88 0.49
CA THR A 296 -15.82 11.81 1.42
C THR A 296 -17.28 11.86 1.90
N LEU A 297 -17.97 13.00 1.78
CA LEU A 297 -19.32 13.22 2.37
C LEU A 297 -19.41 12.97 3.89
N ILE A 298 -18.32 13.25 4.61
CA ILE A 298 -18.20 13.13 6.08
C ILE A 298 -18.23 14.53 6.72
#